data_AF-A0A533V0L6-F1
#
_entry.id   AF-A0A533V0L6-F1
#
_cell.length_a   1.000
_cell.length_b   1.000
_cell.length_c   1.000
_cell.angle_alpha   90.00
_cell.angle_beta   90.00
_cell.angle_gamma   90.00
#
_symmetry.space_group_name_H-M   'P 1'
#
loop_
_entity.id
_entity.type
_entity.pdbx_description
1 polymer ?
#
loop_
_entity_poly.entity_id
_entity_poly.type
_entity_poly.pdbx_seq_one_letter_code
_entity_poly.pdbx_strand_id
1 'polypeptide(L)' 'MGVQSDKTKLDNSTYDILVALGIEANFLHSTVDTYISDARKENRDKLVEVWNIIKQDKEKHLQMLKDCLETEVKEGELKQ' A
#
# COMPACT_ATOMS: atom_id res chain seq x y z
N MET A 1 14.88 3.09 -38.65
CA MET A 1 15.44 3.13 -37.28
C MET A 1 14.33 3.60 -36.35
N GLY A 2 13.88 2.73 -35.45
CA GLY A 2 12.86 2.97 -34.44
C GLY A 2 12.70 1.64 -33.70
N VAL A 3 12.62 1.57 -32.39
CA VAL A 3 12.06 2.50 -31.42
C VAL A 3 12.81 2.30 -30.10
N GLN A 4 13.36 3.38 -29.53
CA GLN A 4 13.73 3.41 -28.12
C GLN A 4 12.41 3.52 -27.32
N SER A 5 11.87 2.42 -26.80
CA SER A 5 10.68 2.49 -25.95
C SER A 5 10.61 1.34 -24.94
N ASP A 6 11.69 1.11 -24.20
CA ASP A 6 11.67 0.25 -23.01
C ASP A 6 11.65 1.04 -21.69
N LYS A 7 12.00 2.34 -21.70
CA LYS A 7 12.01 3.19 -20.49
C LYS A 7 10.63 3.66 -20.03
N THR A 8 9.59 3.54 -20.83
CA THR A 8 8.23 4.07 -20.53
C THR A 8 7.26 3.05 -19.92
N LYS A 9 7.57 1.74 -19.95
CA LYS A 9 6.68 0.71 -19.39
C LYS A 9 6.89 0.43 -17.90
N LEU A 10 8.12 0.53 -17.41
CA LEU A 10 8.47 0.38 -15.98
C LEU A 10 7.94 1.54 -15.12
N ASP A 11 7.81 2.72 -15.72
CA ASP A 11 7.30 3.93 -15.07
C ASP A 11 5.79 3.79 -14.74
N ASN A 12 5.03 3.13 -15.60
CA ASN A 12 3.59 2.97 -15.38
C ASN A 12 3.28 1.96 -14.26
N SER A 13 3.98 0.83 -14.17
CA SER A 13 3.68 -0.17 -13.12
C SER A 13 4.04 0.31 -11.72
N THR A 14 5.17 1.02 -11.59
CA THR A 14 5.62 1.55 -10.28
C THR A 14 4.66 2.64 -9.80
N TYR A 15 4.26 3.54 -10.70
CA TYR A 15 3.26 4.56 -10.42
C TYR A 15 1.89 3.97 -10.08
N ASP A 16 1.42 2.97 -10.84
CA ASP A 16 0.15 2.27 -10.58
C ASP A 16 0.16 1.59 -9.20
N ILE A 17 1.29 0.99 -8.80
CA ILE A 17 1.46 0.39 -7.47
C ILE A 17 1.43 1.50 -6.41
N LEU A 18 2.18 2.60 -6.55
CA LEU A 18 2.17 3.71 -5.59
C LEU A 18 0.78 4.35 -5.43
N VAL A 19 0.02 4.49 -6.51
CA VAL A 19 -1.36 5.00 -6.46
C VAL A 19 -2.27 4.01 -5.73
N ALA A 20 -2.18 2.71 -6.04
CA ALA A 20 -2.95 1.68 -5.33
C ALA A 20 -2.62 1.65 -3.83
N LEU A 21 -1.33 1.75 -3.47
CA LEU A 21 -0.87 1.85 -2.08
C LEU A 21 -1.45 3.08 -1.38
N GLY A 22 -1.49 4.24 -2.06
CA GLY A 22 -2.06 5.48 -1.52
C GLY A 22 -3.57 5.38 -1.27
N ILE A 23 -4.31 4.78 -2.19
CA ILE A 23 -5.76 4.52 -2.04
C ILE A 23 -6.01 3.57 -0.87
N GLU A 24 -5.21 2.51 -0.77
CA GLU A 24 -5.38 1.48 0.24
C GLU A 24 -4.97 1.97 1.64
N ALA A 25 -3.92 2.78 1.74
CA ALA A 25 -3.55 3.50 2.96
C ALA A 25 -4.67 4.47 3.40
N ASN A 26 -5.23 5.24 2.47
CA ASN A 26 -6.33 6.15 2.77
C ASN A 26 -7.58 5.40 3.24
N PHE A 27 -7.90 4.25 2.64
CA PHE A 27 -8.97 3.38 3.09
C PHE A 27 -8.75 2.87 4.52
N LEU A 28 -7.52 2.47 4.86
CA LEU A 28 -7.17 2.00 6.21
C LEU A 28 -7.26 3.10 7.26
N HIS A 29 -6.73 4.29 6.98
CA HIS A 29 -6.73 5.38 7.96
C HIS A 29 -8.08 6.10 8.09
N SER A 30 -8.97 5.97 7.09
CA SER A 30 -10.30 6.58 7.13
C SER A 30 -11.37 5.56 7.51
N THR A 31 -11.59 4.57 6.66
CA THR A 31 -12.75 3.68 6.73
C THR A 31 -12.60 2.66 7.86
N VAL A 32 -11.41 2.07 8.00
CA VAL A 32 -11.18 1.08 9.06
C VAL A 32 -11.23 1.72 10.45
N ASP A 33 -10.70 2.93 10.63
CA ASP A 33 -10.81 3.66 11.89
C ASP A 33 -12.26 4.03 12.24
N THR A 34 -13.08 4.36 11.23
CA THR A 34 -14.52 4.57 11.41
C THR A 34 -15.21 3.28 11.87
N TYR A 35 -14.93 2.14 11.23
CA TYR A 35 -15.52 0.86 11.62
C TYR A 35 -15.05 0.36 12.98
N ILE A 36 -13.80 0.63 13.36
CA ILE A 36 -13.30 0.37 14.72
C ILE A 36 -14.08 1.22 15.74
N SER A 37 -14.27 2.51 15.44
CA SER A 37 -15.04 3.42 16.30
C SER A 37 -16.48 2.95 16.48
N ASP A 38 -17.16 2.56 15.40
CA ASP A 38 -18.55 2.12 15.47
C ASP A 38 -18.70 0.76 16.16
N ALA A 39 -17.77 -0.18 15.91
CA ALA A 39 -17.72 -1.44 16.65
C ALA A 39 -17.50 -1.23 18.16
N ARG A 40 -16.69 -0.22 18.55
CA ARG A 40 -16.54 0.19 19.96
C ARG A 40 -17.83 0.76 20.55
N LYS A 41 -18.54 1.63 19.83
CA LYS A 41 -19.83 2.19 20.28
C LYS A 41 -20.88 1.10 20.48
N GLU A 42 -20.84 0.05 19.68
CA GLU A 42 -21.73 -1.10 19.78
C GLU A 42 -21.27 -2.18 20.78
N ASN A 43 -20.19 -1.95 21.54
CA ASN A 43 -19.57 -2.93 22.46
C ASN A 43 -19.26 -4.28 21.80
N ARG A 44 -18.85 -4.27 20.52
CA ARG A 44 -18.44 -5.48 19.78
C ARG A 44 -16.93 -5.66 19.83
N ASP A 45 -16.40 -5.97 21.00
CA ASP A 45 -14.95 -6.02 21.24
C ASP A 45 -14.20 -6.98 20.32
N LYS A 46 -14.79 -8.15 20.01
CA LYS A 46 -14.21 -9.09 19.03
C LYS A 46 -14.12 -8.50 17.62
N LEU A 47 -15.08 -7.68 17.23
CA LEU A 47 -15.08 -7.03 15.92
C LEU A 47 -14.00 -5.94 15.87
N VAL A 48 -13.81 -5.20 16.97
CA VAL A 48 -12.71 -4.24 17.14
C VAL A 48 -11.36 -4.94 17.03
N GLU A 49 -11.19 -6.08 17.68
CA GLU A 49 -9.96 -6.89 17.62
C GLU A 49 -9.65 -7.32 16.19
N VAL A 50 -10.62 -7.89 15.47
CA VAL A 50 -10.45 -8.31 14.07
C VAL A 50 -10.10 -7.13 13.16
N TRP A 51 -10.75 -5.96 13.34
CA TRP A 51 -10.41 -4.78 12.55
C TRP A 51 -8.99 -4.27 12.82
N ASN A 52 -8.53 -4.32 14.07
CA ASN A 52 -7.14 -3.95 14.40
C ASN A 52 -6.13 -4.91 13.75
N ILE A 53 -6.41 -6.22 13.72
CA ILE A 53 -5.56 -7.21 13.03
C ILE A 53 -5.49 -6.90 11.53
N ILE A 54 -6.64 -6.67 10.89
CA ILE A 54 -6.71 -6.32 9.46
C ILE A 54 -5.91 -5.04 9.17
N LYS A 55 -6.00 -4.04 10.04
CA LYS A 55 -5.25 -2.79 9.91
C LYS A 55 -3.75 -3.04 9.95
N GLN A 56 -3.27 -3.76 10.98
CA GLN A 56 -1.84 -4.06 11.15
C GLN A 56 -1.27 -4.89 9.99
N ASP A 57 -1.98 -5.93 9.55
CA ASP A 57 -1.52 -6.78 8.45
C ASP A 57 -1.41 -5.99 7.14
N LYS A 58 -2.39 -5.14 6.86
CA LYS A 58 -2.34 -4.29 5.66
C LYS A 58 -1.25 -3.23 5.75
N GLU A 59 -1.05 -2.59 6.91
CA GLU A 59 0.09 -1.65 7.11
C GLU A 59 1.42 -2.36 6.86
N LYS A 60 1.58 -3.60 7.34
CA LYS A 60 2.77 -4.41 7.08
C LYS A 60 2.95 -4.72 5.59
N HIS A 61 1.89 -5.08 4.88
CA HIS A 61 1.95 -5.31 3.44
C HIS A 61 2.32 -4.03 2.67
N LEU A 62 1.77 -2.88 3.05
CA LEU A 62 2.13 -1.58 2.46
C LEU A 62 3.61 -1.26 2.67
N GLN A 63 4.14 -1.51 3.87
CA GLN A 63 5.56 -1.31 4.16
C GLN A 63 6.45 -2.25 3.33
N MET A 64 6.10 -3.54 3.22
CA MET A 64 6.84 -4.49 2.40
C MET A 64 6.87 -4.09 0.91
N LEU A 65 5.73 -3.62 0.39
CA LEU A 65 5.65 -3.11 -0.98
C LEU A 65 6.53 -1.86 -1.17
N LYS A 66 6.52 -0.93 -0.21
CA LYS A 66 7.39 0.23 -0.23
C LYS A 66 8.87 -0.16 -0.22
N ASP A 67 9.26 -1.11 0.63
CA ASP A 67 10.64 -1.59 0.72
C ASP A 67 11.10 -2.29 -0.57
N CYS A 68 10.22 -3.08 -1.21
CA CYS A 68 10.49 -3.67 -2.53
C CYS A 68 10.71 -2.58 -3.59
N LEU A 69 9.85 -1.56 -3.64
CA LEU A 69 9.98 -0.45 -4.58
C LEU A 69 11.26 0.36 -4.33
N GLU A 70 11.59 0.66 -3.08
CA GLU A 70 12.84 1.36 -2.74
C GLU A 70 14.08 0.56 -3.14
N THR A 71 14.01 -0.78 -3.03
CA THR A 71 15.10 -1.67 -3.46
C THR A 71 15.24 -1.68 -4.98
N GLU A 72 14.14 -1.82 -5.73
CA GLU A 72 14.15 -1.78 -7.19
C GLU A 72 14.66 -0.44 -7.75
N VAL A 73 14.28 0.68 -7.12
CA VAL A 73 14.79 2.01 -7.50
C VAL A 73 16.30 2.11 -7.25
N LYS A 74 16.78 1.69 -6.07
CA LYS A 74 18.22 1.72 -5.74
C LYS A 74 19.04 0.79 -6.63
N GLU A 75 18.54 -0.40 -6.94
CA GLU A 75 19.22 -1.34 -7.84
C GLU A 75 19.19 -0.91 -9.31
N GLY A 76 18.14 -0.18 -9.71
CA GLY A 76 18.03 0.46 -11.02
C GLY A 76 18.97 1.65 -11.20
N GLU A 77 19.21 2.43 -10.15
CA GLU A 77 20.17 3.55 -10.13
C GLU A 77 21.64 3.06 -10.12
N LEU A 78 21.93 1.90 -9.53
CA LEU A 78 23.28 1.31 -9.47
C LEU A 78 23.74 0.65 -10.79
N LYS A 79 22.85 0.48 -11.77
CA LYS A 79 23.15 -0.16 -13.07
C LYS A 79 23.24 0.83 -14.26
N GLN A 80 23.24 2.14 -14.02
CA GLN A 80 23.57 3.16 -15.04
C GLN A 80 24.98 3.72 -14.82
#